data_AF-A0A3P6QDL8-F1
#
_entry.id   AF-A0A3P6QDL8-F1
#
_cell.length_a   1.000
_cell.length_b   1.000
_cell.length_c   1.000
_cell.angle_alpha   90.00
_cell.angle_beta   90.00
_cell.angle_gamma   90.00
#
_symmetry.space_group_name_H-M   'P 1'
#
loop_
_entity.id
_entity.type
_entity.pdbx_description
1 polymer ?
#
loop_
_entity_poly.entity_id
_entity_poly.type
_entity_poly.pdbx_seq_one_letter_code
_entity_poly.pdbx_strand_id
1 'polypeptide(L)' 'MTEPRSNGQLSAAAGSDKKVTVVDQTDGEVALPELSGYVKICKPRYLGIRVFKRVYVVLKKTILQVYKVGG' A
#
# COMPACT_ATOMS: atom_id res chain seq x y z
N MET A 1 -35.69 -22.87 34.66
CA MET A 1 -34.83 -23.59 35.62
C MET A 1 -34.09 -24.66 34.84
N THR A 2 -32.77 -24.81 34.79
CA THR A 2 -31.58 -24.09 35.26
C THR A 2 -30.44 -24.82 34.52
N GLU A 3 -29.59 -24.14 33.75
CA GLU A 3 -28.33 -24.78 33.29
C GLU A 3 -27.40 -25.00 34.47
N PRO A 4 -26.49 -25.99 34.37
CA PRO A 4 -25.10 -25.56 34.38
C PRO A 4 -24.21 -26.30 33.40
N ARG A 5 -23.35 -25.51 32.73
CA ARG A 5 -22.14 -25.92 32.04
C ARG A 5 -21.16 -26.59 33.02
N SER A 6 -20.54 -27.68 32.61
CA SER A 6 -19.25 -28.12 33.16
C SER A 6 -18.25 -28.43 32.03
N ASN A 7 -17.04 -27.95 32.28
CA ASN A 7 -15.92 -27.81 31.37
C ASN A 7 -15.10 -29.10 31.32
N GLY A 8 -14.60 -29.41 30.12
CA GLY A 8 -13.30 -30.05 29.92
C GLY A 8 -13.27 -31.57 29.89
N GLN A 9 -12.93 -32.15 28.73
CA GLN A 9 -11.68 -32.92 28.59
C GLN A 9 -11.45 -33.43 27.15
N LEU A 10 -10.19 -33.27 26.73
CA LEU A 10 -9.39 -34.20 25.91
C LEU A 10 -9.84 -34.45 24.46
N SER A 11 -9.50 -33.51 23.58
CA SER A 11 -9.23 -33.82 22.18
C SER A 11 -7.72 -34.05 21.99
N ALA A 12 -7.28 -35.27 22.29
CA ALA A 12 -6.01 -35.80 21.78
C ALA A 12 -6.29 -36.40 20.39
N ALA A 13 -5.92 -35.70 19.34
CA ALA A 13 -5.86 -36.26 18.00
C ALA A 13 -4.70 -35.65 17.21
N ALA A 14 -3.64 -36.43 17.13
CA ALA A 14 -2.76 -36.60 16.00
C ALA A 14 -2.10 -35.34 15.38
N GLY A 15 -0.84 -35.15 15.77
CA GLY A 15 0.27 -35.17 14.83
C GLY A 15 0.07 -34.40 13.53
N SER A 16 0.42 -33.12 13.57
CA SER A 16 0.94 -32.42 12.40
C SER A 16 1.91 -31.39 12.95
N ASP A 17 3.18 -31.77 13.02
CA ASP A 17 4.32 -30.84 13.17
C ASP A 17 4.32 -29.89 11.97
N LYS A 18 3.39 -28.93 11.96
CA LYS A 18 3.56 -27.70 11.22
C LYS A 18 4.60 -26.94 12.01
N LYS A 19 5.87 -27.15 11.66
CA LYS A 19 6.95 -26.23 11.99
C LYS A 19 6.51 -24.87 11.46
N VAL A 20 5.89 -24.07 12.34
CA VAL A 20 5.61 -22.66 12.09
C VAL A 20 6.98 -22.03 12.00
N THR A 21 7.48 -21.94 10.78
CA THR A 21 8.61 -21.09 10.48
C THR A 21 8.05 -19.70 10.60
N VAL A 22 8.20 -19.12 11.80
CA VAL A 22 8.11 -17.67 11.96
C VAL A 22 9.24 -17.14 11.10
N VAL A 23 8.91 -16.80 9.86
CA VAL A 23 9.79 -15.99 9.04
C VAL A 23 9.78 -14.65 9.74
N ASP A 24 10.81 -14.42 10.54
CA ASP A 24 11.20 -13.09 10.97
C ASP A 24 11.36 -12.29 9.67
N GLN A 25 10.31 -11.56 9.31
CA GLN A 25 10.35 -10.59 8.24
C GLN A 25 11.24 -9.48 8.78
N THR A 26 12.55 -9.69 8.71
CA THR A 26 13.50 -8.59 8.59
C THR A 26 12.90 -7.64 7.58
N ASP A 27 12.70 -6.38 7.98
CA ASP A 27 12.23 -5.24 7.18
C ASP A 27 12.98 -5.14 5.84
N GLY A 28 12.71 -6.06 4.92
CA GLY A 28 13.09 -5.95 3.53
C GLY A 28 12.22 -4.85 3.00
N GLU A 29 12.78 -3.64 2.95
CA GLU A 29 12.11 -2.43 2.49
C GLU A 29 11.28 -2.76 1.24
N VAL A 30 9.97 -2.95 1.44
CA VAL A 30 9.06 -3.27 0.34
C VAL A 30 9.06 -2.02 -0.51
N ALA A 31 9.84 -2.03 -1.59
CA ALA A 31 9.97 -0.91 -2.49
C ALA A 31 8.59 -0.65 -3.10
N LEU A 32 7.90 0.37 -2.58
CA LEU A 32 6.63 0.80 -3.13
C LEU A 32 6.84 1.16 -4.61
N PRO A 33 5.93 0.74 -5.50
CA PRO A 33 6.09 0.97 -6.92
C PRO A 33 6.22 2.47 -7.21
N GLU A 34 7.20 2.82 -8.04
CA GLU A 34 7.35 4.19 -8.55
C GLU A 34 6.58 4.33 -9.87
N LEU A 35 5.77 5.38 -10.00
CA LEU A 35 5.08 5.72 -11.24
C LEU A 35 5.71 6.98 -11.85
N SER A 36 6.19 6.89 -13.08
CA SER A 36 6.79 8.02 -13.78
C SER A 36 6.28 8.16 -15.20
N GLY A 37 6.24 9.39 -15.71
CA GLY A 37 5.80 9.64 -17.08
C GLY A 37 5.46 11.09 -17.40
N TYR A 38 5.08 11.31 -18.66
CA TYR A 38 4.62 12.61 -19.12
C TYR A 38 3.11 12.73 -18.99
N VAL A 39 2.65 13.79 -18.33
CA VAL A 39 1.22 14.09 -18.15
C VAL A 39 0.93 15.54 -18.50
N LYS A 40 -0.34 15.85 -18.80
CA LYS A 40 -0.82 17.22 -18.97
C LYS A 40 -1.50 17.66 -17.68
N ILE A 41 -0.92 18.65 -17.00
CA ILE A 41 -1.51 19.24 -15.77
C ILE A 41 -2.14 20.59 -16.12
N CYS A 42 -3.38 20.80 -15.68
CA CYS A 42 -4.02 22.11 -15.72
C CYS A 42 -3.64 22.90 -14.47
N LYS A 43 -3.04 24.08 -14.66
CA LYS A 43 -2.90 25.08 -13.58
C LYS A 43 -4.07 26.06 -13.71
N PRO A 44 -5.04 26.06 -12.77
CA PRO A 44 -6.14 27.01 -12.81
C PRO A 44 -5.59 28.44 -12.80
N ARG A 45 -6.11 29.31 -13.67
CA ARG A 45 -5.85 30.74 -13.64
C ARG A 45 -7.11 31.51 -13.28
N TYR A 46 -6.93 32.76 -12.88
CA TYR A 46 -8.02 33.71 -12.69
C TYR A 46 -8.87 33.81 -13.98
N LEU A 47 -10.18 34.03 -13.83
CA LEU A 47 -11.18 34.08 -14.93
C LEU A 47 -11.50 32.74 -15.63
N GLY A 48 -11.21 31.59 -15.01
CA GLY A 48 -11.68 30.28 -15.51
C GLY A 48 -10.92 29.76 -16.74
N ILE A 49 -9.85 30.43 -17.16
CA ILE A 49 -9.00 29.97 -18.26
C ILE A 49 -8.20 28.73 -17.82
N ARG A 50 -8.39 27.61 -18.53
CA ARG A 50 -7.68 26.34 -18.29
C ARG A 50 -6.50 26.22 -19.24
N VAL A 51 -5.28 26.28 -18.72
CA VAL A 51 -4.05 26.06 -19.49
C VAL A 51 -3.42 24.75 -19.05
N PHE A 52 -3.33 23.79 -19.99
CA PHE A 52 -2.66 22.51 -19.77
C PHE A 52 -1.20 22.61 -20.18
N LYS A 53 -0.29 22.23 -19.28
CA LYS A 53 1.14 22.11 -19.59
C LYS A 53 1.57 20.66 -19.50
N ARG A 54 2.35 20.22 -20.50
CA ARG A 54 3.02 18.92 -20.44
C ARG A 54 4.17 19.01 -19.43
N VAL A 55 4.20 18.10 -18.48
CA VAL A 55 5.24 17.99 -17.45
C VAL A 55 5.66 16.53 -17.33
N TYR A 56 6.89 16.30 -16.85
CA TYR A 56 7.32 14.98 -16.41
C TYR A 56 7.05 14.85 -14.91
N VAL A 57 6.45 13.75 -14.48
CA VAL A 57 6.12 13.51 -13.07
C VAL A 57 6.73 12.20 -12.59
N VAL A 58 7.06 12.17 -11.30
CA VAL A 58 7.47 10.95 -10.59
C VAL A 58 6.69 10.89 -9.28
N LEU A 59 5.94 9.82 -9.08
CA LEU A 59 5.23 9.50 -7.84
C LEU A 59 6.04 8.46 -7.07
N LYS A 60 6.59 8.87 -5.91
CA LYS A 60 7.31 8.01 -4.98
C LYS A 60 6.53 7.94 -3.67
N LYS A 61 5.97 6.77 -3.35
CA LYS A 61 5.08 6.60 -2.19
C LYS A 61 3.91 7.61 -2.27
N THR A 62 3.91 8.65 -1.43
CA THR A 62 2.90 9.72 -1.38
C THR A 62 3.41 11.06 -1.90
N ILE A 63 4.65 11.11 -2.39
CA ILE A 63 5.31 12.34 -2.84
C ILE A 63 5.24 12.43 -4.36
N LEU A 64 4.65 13.52 -4.86
CA LEU A 64 4.61 13.84 -6.28
C LEU A 64 5.69 14.87 -6.62
N GLN A 65 6.69 14.46 -7.40
CA GLN A 65 7.72 15.33 -7.95
C GLN A 65 7.31 15.76 -9.37
N VAL A 66 7.36 17.06 -9.65
CA VAL A 66 6.94 17.65 -10.93
C VAL A 66 8.11 18.38 -11.57
N TYR A 67 8.50 17.97 -12.77
CA TYR A 67 9.60 18.55 -13.52
C TYR A 67 9.07 19.30 -14.75
N LYS A 68 9.53 20.56 -14.90
CA LYS A 68 9.24 21.35 -16.09
C LYS A 68 10.00 20.72 -17.27
N VAL A 69 9.30 20.44 -18.35
CA VAL A 69 9.95 20.10 -19.62
C VAL A 69 10.47 21.40 -20.21
N GLY A 70 11.78 21.47 -20.47
CA GLY A 70 12.42 22.63 -21.10
C GLY A 70 11.71 23.01 -22.40
N GLY A 71 11.58 24.31 -22.64
CA GLY A 71 11.02 24.87 -23.86
C GLY A 71 12.09 25.58 -24.66
#